data_AF-A0A3S5B4G9-F1
#
_entry.id   AF-A0A3S5B4G9-F1
#
_cell.length_a   1.000
_cell.length_b   1.000
_cell.length_c   1.000
_cell.angle_alpha   90.00
_cell.angle_beta   90.00
_cell.angle_gamma   90.00
#
_symmetry.space_group_name_H-M   'P 1'
#
loop_
_entity.id
_entity.type
_entity.pdbx_description
1 polymer ?
#
loop_
_entity_poly.entity_id
_entity_poly.type
_entity_poly.pdbx_seq_one_letter_code
_entity_poly.pdbx_strand_id
1 'polypeptide(L)'
;MINKLNVVLLLVVFGSGLGVVSVQNQSRQYYIALDKAEKQEAHLDQEYARLKLEQAKLASHKLIKQAADRQNLHPPSAADTQIIEVR
;
A
#
# COMPACT_ATOMS: atom_id res chain seq x y z
N MET A 1 -44.22 -26.04 40.57
CA MET A 1 -44.86 -26.04 39.24
C MET A 1 -44.27 -24.89 38.45
N ILE A 2 -43.67 -25.13 37.28
CA ILE A 2 -43.07 -24.07 36.47
C ILE A 2 -44.17 -23.16 35.94
N ASN A 3 -44.06 -21.87 36.27
CA ASN A 3 -45.03 -20.86 35.85
C ASN A 3 -44.72 -20.39 34.43
N LYS A 4 -45.74 -20.11 33.62
CA LYS A 4 -45.58 -19.70 32.20
C LYS A 4 -44.62 -18.52 32.02
N LEU A 5 -44.62 -17.58 32.96
CA LEU A 5 -43.73 -16.42 32.97
C LEU A 5 -42.25 -16.81 33.03
N ASN A 6 -41.88 -17.82 33.81
CA ASN A 6 -40.49 -18.26 33.94
C ASN A 6 -39.98 -18.88 32.64
N VAL A 7 -40.84 -19.60 31.92
CA VAL A 7 -40.49 -20.18 30.61
C VAL A 7 -40.24 -19.08 29.58
N VAL A 8 -41.08 -18.04 29.56
CA VAL A 8 -40.89 -16.87 28.68
C VAL A 8 -39.58 -16.15 29.00
N LEU A 9 -39.30 -15.90 30.29
CA LEU A 9 -38.09 -15.22 30.71
C LEU A 9 -36.82 -16.02 30.32
N LEU A 10 -36.86 -17.34 30.46
CA LEU A 10 -35.76 -18.22 30.08
C LEU A 10 -35.49 -18.19 28.58
N LEU A 11 -36.54 -18.19 27.75
CA LEU A 11 -36.40 -18.07 26.29
C LEU A 11 -35.83 -16.71 25.89
N VAL A 12 -36.23 -15.62 26.55
CA VAL A 12 -35.69 -14.27 26.29
C VAL A 12 -34.20 -14.20 26.61
N VAL A 13 -33.77 -14.76 27.76
CA VAL A 13 -32.35 -14.78 28.14
C VAL A 13 -31.53 -15.62 27.16
N PHE A 14 -32.03 -16.80 26.77
CA PHE A 14 -31.37 -17.63 25.75
C PHE A 14 -31.26 -16.90 24.40
N GLY A 15 -32.34 -16.26 23.97
CA GLY A 15 -32.37 -15.45 22.76
C GLY A 15 -31.36 -14.30 22.80
N SER A 16 -31.26 -13.60 23.93
CA SER A 16 -30.28 -12.52 24.11
C SER A 16 -28.84 -13.02 24.03
N GLY A 17 -28.55 -14.19 24.61
CA GLY A 17 -27.21 -14.79 24.57
C GLY A 17 -26.79 -15.14 23.14
N LEU A 18 -27.69 -15.78 22.40
CA LEU A 18 -27.44 -16.13 20.98
C LEU A 18 -27.31 -14.89 20.10
N GLY A 19 -28.15 -13.87 20.33
CA GLY A 19 -28.11 -12.61 19.59
C GLY A 19 -26.78 -11.88 19.77
N VAL A 20 -26.28 -11.76 21.01
CA VAL A 20 -24.99 -11.12 21.30
C VAL A 20 -23.84 -11.83 20.62
N VAL A 21 -23.80 -13.17 20.66
CA VAL A 21 -22.74 -13.96 20.01
C VAL A 21 -22.78 -13.79 18.49
N SER A 22 -23.98 -13.78 17.89
CA SER A 22 -24.15 -13.58 16.46
C SER A 22 -23.63 -12.20 16.02
N VAL A 23 -24.02 -11.13 16.73
CA VAL A 23 -23.56 -9.76 16.46
C VAL A 23 -22.05 -9.63 16.66
N GLN A 24 -21.51 -10.25 17.71
CA GLN A 24 -20.07 -10.24 17.97
C GLN A 24 -19.28 -10.93 16.86
N ASN A 25 -19.78 -12.05 16.34
CA ASN A 25 -19.15 -12.77 15.24
C ASN A 25 -19.19 -11.95 13.94
N GLN A 26 -20.33 -11.31 13.66
CA GLN A 26 -20.49 -10.43 12.49
C GLN A 26 -19.52 -9.24 12.56
N SER A 27 -19.43 -8.59 13.72
CA SER A 27 -18.52 -7.47 13.97
C SER A 27 -17.06 -7.86 13.73
N ARG A 28 -16.63 -9.03 14.22
CA ARG A 28 -15.28 -9.55 13.94
C ARG A 28 -15.01 -9.75 12.45
N GLN A 29 -15.98 -10.28 11.70
CA GLN A 29 -15.80 -10.52 10.26
C GLN A 29 -15.63 -9.21 9.47
N TYR A 30 -16.44 -8.19 9.77
CA TYR A 30 -16.29 -6.88 9.14
C TYR A 30 -14.92 -6.25 9.42
N TYR A 31 -14.43 -6.38 10.67
CA TYR A 31 -13.12 -5.86 11.04
C TYR A 31 -11.97 -6.59 10.31
N ILE A 32 -12.06 -7.92 10.16
CA ILE A 32 -11.07 -8.71 9.42
C ILE A 32 -11.06 -8.34 7.94
N ALA A 33 -12.23 -8.11 7.34
CA ALA A 33 -12.32 -7.69 5.94
C ALA A 33 -11.66 -6.33 5.71
N LEU A 34 -11.89 -5.38 6.62
CA LEU A 34 -11.28 -4.05 6.58
C LEU A 34 -9.74 -4.13 6.75
N ASP A 35 -9.27 -4.81 7.80
CA ASP A 35 -7.84 -4.99 8.08
C ASP A 35 -7.10 -5.67 6.91
N LYS A 36 -7.76 -6.60 6.23
CA LYS A 36 -7.19 -7.25 5.03
C LYS A 36 -7.01 -6.26 3.87
N ALA A 37 -7.99 -5.38 3.64
CA ALA A 37 -7.91 -4.37 2.58
C ALA A 37 -6.81 -3.34 2.88
N GLU A 38 -6.77 -2.82 4.11
CA GLU A 38 -5.74 -1.86 4.55
C GLU A 38 -4.32 -2.44 4.45
N LYS A 39 -4.13 -3.71 4.84
CA LYS A 39 -2.84 -4.40 4.69
C LYS A 39 -2.41 -4.52 3.23
N GLN A 40 -3.36 -4.75 2.33
CA GLN A 40 -3.05 -4.88 0.92
C GLN A 40 -2.66 -3.54 0.30
N GLU A 41 -3.35 -2.46 0.68
CA GLU A 41 -2.98 -1.09 0.30
C GLU A 41 -1.57 -0.74 0.79
N ALA A 42 -1.28 -0.97 2.07
CA ALA A 42 0.05 -0.71 2.65
C ALA A 42 1.17 -1.49 1.94
N HIS A 43 0.91 -2.75 1.56
CA HIS A 43 1.87 -3.56 0.82
C HIS A 43 2.16 -2.99 -0.58
N LEU A 44 1.11 -2.60 -1.31
CA LEU A 44 1.24 -1.99 -2.63
C LEU A 44 2.04 -0.68 -2.58
N ASP A 45 1.79 0.15 -1.56
CA ASP A 45 2.48 1.42 -1.38
C ASP A 45 3.99 1.23 -1.13
N GLN A 46 4.36 0.21 -0.36
CA GLN A 46 5.75 -0.17 -0.14
C GLN A 46 6.45 -0.64 -1.43
N GLU A 47 5.79 -1.51 -2.21
CA GLU A 47 6.32 -1.97 -3.49
C GLU A 47 6.49 -0.81 -4.47
N TYR A 48 5.52 0.09 -4.52
CA TYR A 48 5.58 1.26 -5.38
C TYR A 48 6.70 2.22 -4.97
N ALA A 49 6.92 2.41 -3.67
CA ALA A 49 8.05 3.19 -3.17
C ALA A 49 9.39 2.56 -3.56
N ARG A 50 9.53 1.23 -3.46
CA ARG A 50 10.73 0.51 -3.92
C ARG A 50 10.94 0.69 -5.42
N LEU A 51 9.90 0.52 -6.23
CA LEU A 51 9.98 0.66 -7.67
C LEU A 51 10.40 2.08 -8.07
N LYS A 52 9.88 3.12 -7.40
CA LYS A 52 10.31 4.51 -7.61
C LYS A 52 11.79 4.72 -7.29
N LEU A 53 12.30 4.11 -6.22
CA LEU A 53 13.73 4.18 -5.89
C LEU A 53 14.60 3.47 -6.94
N GLU A 54 14.14 2.33 -7.47
CA GLU A 54 14.80 1.65 -8.58
C GLU A 54 14.79 2.50 -9.87
N GLN A 55 13.66 3.12 -10.18
CA GLN A 55 13.55 4.04 -11.32
C GLN A 55 14.45 5.26 -11.13
N ALA A 56 14.51 5.83 -9.94
CA ALA A 56 15.43 6.91 -9.61
C ALA A 56 16.90 6.48 -9.76
N LYS A 57 17.24 5.23 -9.45
CA LYS A 57 18.57 4.66 -9.68
C LYS A 57 18.89 4.53 -11.17
N LEU A 58 17.92 4.11 -11.99
CA LEU A 58 18.07 4.02 -13.46
C LEU A 58 18.13 5.40 -14.14
N ALA A 59 17.33 6.36 -13.67
CA ALA A 59 17.33 7.74 -14.13
C ALA A 59 18.51 8.55 -13.57
N SER A 60 19.16 8.06 -12.51
CA SER A 60 20.37 8.68 -12.00
C SER A 60 21.46 8.55 -13.06
N HIS A 61 21.75 9.70 -13.65
CA HIS A 61 22.80 10.13 -14.58
C HIS A 61 24.22 9.56 -14.31
N LYS A 62 24.38 8.71 -13.30
CA LYS A 62 25.56 7.99 -12.88
C LYS A 62 26.03 6.97 -13.91
N LEU A 63 25.14 6.23 -14.56
CA LEU A 63 25.53 5.28 -15.61
C LEU A 63 26.10 6.00 -16.84
N ILE A 64 25.49 7.12 -17.22
CA ILE A 64 25.96 7.95 -18.34
C ILE A 64 27.31 8.59 -18.00
N LYS A 65 27.45 9.19 -16.81
CA LYS A 65 28.73 9.75 -16.35
C LYS A 65 29.83 8.69 -16.24
N GLN A 66 29.53 7.52 -15.68
CA GLN A 66 30.52 6.46 -15.50
C GLN A 66 30.94 5.82 -16.85
N ALA A 67 30.05 5.78 -17.83
CA ALA A 67 30.40 5.38 -19.20
C ALA A 67 31.23 6.46 -19.91
N ALA A 68 30.91 7.75 -19.72
CA ALA A 68 31.67 8.88 -20.24
C ALA A 68 33.09 8.93 -19.67
N ASP A 69 33.24 8.77 -18.36
CA ASP A 69 34.55 8.72 -17.68
C ASP A 69 35.39 7.54 -18.19
N ARG A 70 34.80 6.35 -18.36
CA ARG A 70 35.52 5.18 -18.91
C ARG A 70 35.97 5.37 -20.34
N GLN A 71 35.26 6.17 -21.12
CA GLN A 71 35.62 6.47 -22.51
C GLN A 71 36.42 7.78 -22.66
N ASN A 72 36.85 8.41 -21.56
CA ASN A 72 37.51 9.73 -21.55
C ASN A 72 36.73 10.81 -22.32
N LEU A 73 35.40 10.77 -22.30
CA LEU A 73 34.59 11.84 -22.87
C LEU A 73 34.61 13.05 -21.95
N HIS A 74 35.05 14.18 -22.49
CA HIS A 74 34.98 15.47 -21.83
C HIS A 74 33.79 16.28 -22.37
N PRO A 75 33.10 17.06 -21.52
CA PRO A 75 32.10 18.01 -22.01
C PRO A 75 32.76 19.00 -22.98
N PRO A 76 32.09 19.35 -24.10
CA PRO A 76 32.67 20.23 -25.11
C PRO A 76 33.02 21.59 -24.49
N SER A 77 34.25 22.04 -24.75
CA SER A 77 34.73 23.35 -24.32
C SER A 77 34.05 24.45 -25.14
N ALA A 78 33.98 25.67 -24.60
CA ALA A 78 33.49 26.84 -25.34
C ALA A 78 34.31 27.12 -26.62
N ALA A 79 35.54 26.59 -26.72
CA ALA A 79 36.36 26.64 -27.93
C ALA A 79 35.90 25.67 -29.05
N ASP A 80 35.18 24.60 -28.69
CA ASP A 80 34.73 23.53 -29.61
C ASP A 80 33.25 23.67 -29.98
N THR A 81 32.57 24.71 -29.48
CA THR A 81 31.13 24.92 -29.67
C THR A 81 30.91 26.05 -30.68
N GLN A 82 30.55 25.71 -31.92
CA GLN A 82 30.16 26.69 -32.93
C GLN A 82 28.64 26.87 -32.93
N ILE A 83 28.18 28.04 -32.50
CA ILE A 83 26.76 28.41 -32.54
C ILE A 83 26.43 28.82 -33.97
N ILE A 84 25.62 28.02 -34.65
CA ILE A 84 25.10 28.33 -35.98
C ILE A 84 23.69 28.89 -35.81
N GLU A 85 23.52 30.19 -36.04
CA GLU A 85 22.20 30.81 -36.20
C GLU A 85 21.60 30.37 -37.54
N VAL A 86 20.49 29.64 -37.46
CA VAL A 86 19.69 29.29 -38.64
C VAL A 86 18.81 30.49 -38.97
N ARG A 87 19.07 31.13 -40.11
CA ARG A 87 18.27 32.23 -40.68
C ARG A 87 17.03 31.69 -41.38
#